data_AF-A0A925H091-F1
#
_entry.id   AF-A0A925H091-F1
#
_cell.length_a   1.000
_cell.length_b   1.000
_cell.length_c   1.000
_cell.angle_alpha   90.00
_cell.angle_beta   90.00
_cell.angle_gamma   90.00
#
_symmetry.space_group_name_H-M   'P 1'
#
loop_
_entity.id
_entity.type
_entity.pdbx_description
1 polymer ?
#
loop_
_entity_poly.entity_id
_entity_poly.type
_entity_poly.pdbx_seq_one_letter_code
_entity_poly.pdbx_strand_id
1 'polypeptide(L)'
;IYGAIHAPGVEPSAITVGATNTFGTDARSDDTVTTYSSRGPTRGGSTDALGVRHHDNLIKPDLVAPGNKIIDAAAEDNYLITTNPWLDAGVSNSDRRRMMYLNGTSMATPVVAGAAALMLQANPRLTPNLVKAILMYTSQPLAGFNMLEQGAGEINVEGAIRLARLVRSDLSNATPLGSPLLTSLLPPLAQTTIAGETFAWSQGLIIKHGYATGQALIISYQKIYGLGVLVTDGTLLSNGVLVTDNVMWSNGGVLGSGSVFIGSGVLVTDNFFTGDGVLVTDGVLVTDGVLVTDAVTQAMSATTKGDATAASKPPAKDDEGDEFEDH
;
A
#
# COMPACT_ATOMS: atom_id res chain seq x y z
N ILE A 1 -11.17 -12.23 -17.34
CA ILE A 1 -9.90 -11.80 -17.96
C ILE A 1 -9.22 -10.84 -16.99
N TYR A 2 -7.93 -11.04 -16.68
CA TYR A 2 -7.15 -10.15 -15.82
C TYR A 2 -6.48 -9.05 -16.65
N GLY A 3 -6.21 -7.89 -16.05
CA GLY A 3 -5.60 -6.77 -16.76
C GLY A 3 -6.57 -5.91 -17.56
N ALA A 4 -7.88 -6.04 -17.32
CA ALA A 4 -8.95 -5.43 -18.12
C ALA A 4 -9.58 -4.19 -17.45
N ILE A 5 -8.88 -3.58 -16.49
CA ILE A 5 -9.34 -2.34 -15.84
C ILE A 5 -9.14 -1.19 -16.83
N HIS A 6 -10.24 -0.57 -17.23
CA HIS A 6 -10.21 0.53 -18.20
C HIS A 6 -10.01 1.89 -17.51
N ALA A 7 -9.44 2.84 -18.25
CA ALA A 7 -9.44 4.23 -17.85
C ALA A 7 -10.87 4.81 -17.89
N PRO A 8 -11.24 5.70 -16.95
CA PRO A 8 -10.41 6.31 -15.89
C PRO A 8 -10.30 5.47 -14.60
N GLY A 9 -10.87 4.26 -14.54
CA GLY A 9 -10.86 3.39 -13.35
C GLY A 9 -9.49 2.84 -12.93
N VAL A 10 -8.43 3.13 -13.68
CA VAL A 10 -7.03 2.85 -13.30
C VAL A 10 -6.47 3.89 -12.31
N GLU A 11 -7.15 5.02 -12.14
CA GLU A 11 -6.69 6.11 -11.28
C GLU A 11 -6.61 5.67 -9.79
N PRO A 12 -5.45 5.82 -9.12
CA PRO A 12 -5.27 5.40 -7.72
C PRO A 12 -6.21 6.12 -6.75
N SER A 13 -6.48 7.41 -7.00
CA SER A 13 -7.33 8.25 -6.15
C SER A 13 -8.83 7.97 -6.32
N ALA A 14 -9.24 7.44 -7.48
CA ALA A 14 -10.63 7.08 -7.75
C ALA A 14 -11.04 5.84 -6.96
N ILE A 15 -12.35 5.76 -6.64
CA ILE A 15 -12.98 4.52 -6.16
C ILE A 15 -13.48 3.76 -7.38
N THR A 16 -12.81 2.67 -7.71
CA THR A 16 -13.13 1.80 -8.85
C THR A 16 -13.98 0.64 -8.36
N VAL A 17 -15.13 0.43 -9.00
CA VAL A 17 -16.15 -0.50 -8.55
C VAL A 17 -16.33 -1.64 -9.56
N GLY A 18 -16.20 -2.88 -9.10
CA GLY A 18 -16.60 -4.07 -9.87
C GLY A 18 -18.05 -4.48 -9.56
N ALA A 19 -18.56 -5.48 -10.29
CA ALA A 19 -19.95 -5.91 -10.19
C ALA A 19 -20.09 -7.30 -9.56
N THR A 20 -21.03 -7.43 -8.62
CA THR A 20 -21.48 -8.71 -8.07
C THR A 20 -22.86 -9.08 -8.59
N ASN A 21 -23.16 -10.38 -8.50
CA ASN A 21 -24.46 -10.96 -8.69
C ASN A 21 -24.96 -11.50 -7.36
N THR A 22 -26.05 -10.93 -6.88
CA THR A 22 -26.69 -11.32 -5.63
C THR A 22 -27.72 -12.44 -5.81
N PHE A 23 -27.90 -12.94 -7.04
CA PHE A 23 -28.90 -13.96 -7.39
C PHE A 23 -30.36 -13.62 -7.01
N GLY A 24 -30.64 -12.42 -6.51
CA GLY A 24 -31.95 -12.02 -6.00
C GLY A 24 -32.33 -12.68 -4.68
N THR A 25 -31.34 -13.15 -3.90
CA THR A 25 -31.53 -13.80 -2.60
C THR A 25 -31.14 -12.85 -1.45
N ASP A 26 -31.68 -13.11 -0.26
CA ASP A 26 -31.23 -12.42 0.98
C ASP A 26 -29.94 -13.04 1.54
N ALA A 27 -29.64 -14.28 1.12
CA ALA A 27 -28.40 -14.94 1.45
C ALA A 27 -27.24 -14.14 0.85
N ARG A 28 -26.17 -13.98 1.64
CA ARG A 28 -24.98 -13.22 1.23
C ARG A 28 -23.79 -14.12 0.93
N SER A 29 -23.92 -15.41 1.22
CA SER A 29 -22.88 -16.43 1.02
C SER A 29 -22.81 -16.95 -0.41
N ASP A 30 -23.90 -16.79 -1.17
CA ASP A 30 -24.02 -17.14 -2.58
C ASP A 30 -23.69 -15.97 -3.52
N ASP A 31 -23.44 -14.76 -3.00
CA ASP A 31 -23.01 -13.60 -3.77
C ASP A 31 -21.69 -13.89 -4.52
N THR A 32 -21.63 -13.57 -5.82
CA THR A 32 -20.46 -13.84 -6.67
C THR A 32 -20.06 -12.63 -7.50
N VAL A 33 -18.76 -12.48 -7.80
CA VAL A 33 -18.29 -11.49 -8.79
C VAL A 33 -18.75 -11.93 -10.18
N THR A 34 -19.33 -11.00 -10.95
CA THR A 34 -19.88 -11.32 -12.27
C THR A 34 -18.78 -11.65 -13.28
N THR A 35 -19.13 -12.43 -14.31
CA THR A 35 -18.19 -12.84 -15.36
C THR A 35 -17.71 -11.67 -16.23
N TYR A 36 -18.53 -10.62 -16.36
CA TYR A 36 -18.23 -9.41 -17.12
C TYR A 36 -17.52 -8.33 -16.31
N SER A 37 -17.41 -8.47 -14.98
CA SER A 37 -16.66 -7.50 -14.17
C SER A 37 -15.18 -7.57 -14.55
N SER A 38 -14.61 -6.43 -14.93
CA SER A 38 -13.18 -6.31 -15.20
C SER A 38 -12.35 -6.64 -13.96
N ARG A 39 -11.19 -7.24 -14.18
CA ARG A 39 -10.28 -7.69 -13.12
C ARG A 39 -8.92 -7.04 -13.29
N GLY A 40 -8.30 -6.71 -12.17
CA GLY A 40 -6.95 -6.19 -12.10
C GLY A 40 -5.88 -7.18 -12.56
N PRO A 41 -4.59 -6.85 -12.38
CA PRO A 41 -4.13 -5.54 -11.97
C PRO A 41 -4.33 -4.49 -13.09
N THR A 42 -4.06 -3.22 -12.84
CA THR A 42 -4.02 -2.22 -13.91
C THR A 42 -2.88 -2.52 -14.90
N ARG A 43 -3.05 -2.05 -16.14
CA ARG A 43 -2.04 -2.15 -17.21
C ARG A 43 -1.62 -0.77 -17.72
N GLY A 44 -1.86 0.27 -16.91
CA GLY A 44 -1.26 1.58 -17.11
C GLY A 44 0.26 1.47 -17.01
N GLY A 45 0.97 2.49 -17.45
CA GLY A 45 2.43 2.43 -17.44
C GLY A 45 3.08 3.61 -18.13
N SER A 46 4.35 3.81 -17.82
CA SER A 46 5.24 4.76 -18.49
C SER A 46 6.24 4.02 -19.36
N THR A 47 6.73 4.70 -20.40
CA THR A 47 7.85 4.21 -21.19
C THR A 47 9.09 4.98 -20.77
N ASP A 48 10.16 4.28 -20.44
CA ASP A 48 11.42 4.93 -20.09
C ASP A 48 12.14 5.52 -21.32
N ALA A 49 13.24 6.26 -21.09
CA ALA A 49 14.04 6.85 -22.15
C ALA A 49 14.72 5.81 -23.07
N LEU A 50 14.75 4.53 -22.65
CA LEU A 50 15.27 3.40 -23.41
C LEU A 50 14.18 2.67 -24.21
N GLY A 51 12.93 3.14 -24.16
CA GLY A 51 11.81 2.56 -24.90
C GLY A 51 11.15 1.34 -24.23
N VAL A 52 11.52 1.00 -22.99
CA VAL A 52 10.92 -0.11 -22.24
C VAL A 52 9.67 0.37 -21.50
N ARG A 53 8.56 -0.35 -21.67
CA ARG A 53 7.29 -0.04 -21.01
C ARG A 53 7.22 -0.70 -19.63
N HIS A 54 7.05 0.13 -18.60
CA HIS A 54 6.89 -0.30 -17.21
C HIS A 54 5.42 -0.23 -16.83
N HIS A 55 4.85 -1.37 -16.44
CA HIS A 55 3.44 -1.42 -16.02
C HIS A 55 3.28 -1.07 -14.55
N ASP A 56 2.25 -0.29 -14.24
CA ASP A 56 1.92 0.14 -12.89
C ASP A 56 1.42 -1.01 -12.01
N ASN A 57 0.73 -2.02 -12.57
CA ASN A 57 0.30 -3.24 -11.86
C ASN A 57 -0.44 -3.00 -10.53
N LEU A 58 -1.24 -1.95 -10.44
CA LEU A 58 -2.01 -1.60 -9.23
C LEU A 58 -3.17 -2.58 -9.03
N ILE A 59 -3.54 -2.81 -7.77
CA ILE A 59 -4.70 -3.62 -7.40
C ILE A 59 -5.97 -2.81 -7.67
N LYS A 60 -6.84 -3.36 -8.52
CA LYS A 60 -8.17 -2.83 -8.85
C LYS A 60 -9.10 -4.02 -9.19
N PRO A 61 -10.43 -3.92 -8.99
CA PRO A 61 -11.16 -2.78 -8.42
C PRO A 61 -10.86 -2.56 -6.92
N ASP A 62 -11.29 -1.43 -6.35
CA ASP A 62 -11.11 -1.16 -4.92
C ASP A 62 -12.11 -1.96 -4.08
N LEU A 63 -13.35 -2.09 -4.56
CA LEU A 63 -14.40 -2.93 -3.99
C LEU A 63 -15.40 -3.32 -5.09
N VAL A 64 -16.36 -4.18 -4.76
CA VAL A 64 -17.44 -4.58 -5.65
C VAL A 64 -18.81 -4.26 -5.04
N ALA A 65 -19.83 -4.13 -5.89
CA ALA A 65 -21.20 -3.88 -5.45
C ALA A 65 -22.21 -4.58 -6.38
N PRO A 66 -23.47 -4.76 -5.92
CA PRO A 66 -24.53 -5.36 -6.74
C PRO A 66 -24.66 -4.65 -8.09
N GLY A 67 -24.44 -5.40 -9.17
CA GLY A 67 -24.47 -4.86 -10.54
C GLY A 67 -25.15 -5.78 -11.55
N ASN A 68 -25.74 -6.89 -11.10
CA ASN A 68 -26.43 -7.86 -11.95
C ASN A 68 -27.94 -7.84 -11.67
N LYS A 69 -28.74 -7.74 -12.74
CA LYS A 69 -30.20 -7.68 -12.73
C LYS A 69 -30.74 -6.62 -11.76
N ILE A 70 -30.10 -5.46 -11.75
CA ILE A 70 -30.54 -4.33 -10.93
C ILE A 70 -31.78 -3.71 -11.60
N ILE A 71 -32.84 -3.53 -10.80
CA ILE A 71 -34.05 -2.82 -11.21
C ILE A 71 -33.85 -1.34 -10.88
N ASP A 72 -33.90 -0.49 -11.90
CA ASP A 72 -33.79 0.96 -11.73
C ASP A 72 -34.75 1.71 -12.66
N ALA A 73 -34.91 3.02 -12.45
CA ALA A 73 -35.77 3.88 -13.22
C ALA A 73 -35.43 3.85 -14.72
N ALA A 74 -36.46 3.66 -15.54
CA ALA A 74 -36.35 3.80 -16.98
C ALA A 74 -36.71 5.23 -17.38
N ALA A 75 -35.86 5.85 -18.22
CA ALA A 75 -36.18 7.14 -18.83
C ALA A 75 -37.48 7.08 -19.65
N GLU A 76 -38.14 8.23 -19.80
CA GLU A 76 -39.20 8.39 -20.79
C GLU A 76 -38.63 8.15 -22.20
N ASP A 77 -39.38 7.47 -23.06
CA ASP A 77 -38.93 7.08 -24.41
C ASP A 77 -37.61 6.29 -24.46
N ASN A 78 -37.41 5.39 -23.49
CA ASN A 78 -36.20 4.58 -23.40
C ASN A 78 -36.01 3.62 -24.60
N TYR A 79 -35.01 3.92 -25.43
CA TYR A 79 -34.67 3.14 -26.62
C TYR A 79 -34.26 1.67 -26.32
N LEU A 80 -33.69 1.40 -25.14
CA LEU A 80 -33.27 0.05 -24.77
C LEU A 80 -34.49 -0.85 -24.55
N ILE A 81 -35.53 -0.35 -23.86
CA ILE A 81 -36.78 -1.08 -23.64
C ILE A 81 -37.54 -1.25 -24.97
N THR A 82 -37.61 -0.21 -25.81
CA THR A 82 -38.31 -0.32 -27.10
C THR A 82 -37.68 -1.36 -28.01
N THR A 83 -36.35 -1.49 -27.96
CA THR A 83 -35.60 -2.47 -28.78
C THR A 83 -35.54 -3.85 -28.10
N ASN A 84 -35.58 -3.89 -26.77
CA ASN A 84 -35.44 -5.10 -25.95
C ASN A 84 -36.55 -5.13 -24.88
N PRO A 85 -37.79 -5.52 -25.23
CA PRO A 85 -38.92 -5.45 -24.30
C PRO A 85 -38.77 -6.29 -23.04
N TRP A 86 -37.94 -7.33 -23.06
CA TRP A 86 -37.65 -8.16 -21.88
C TRP A 86 -36.86 -7.44 -20.78
N LEU A 87 -36.32 -6.25 -21.06
CA LEU A 87 -35.68 -5.42 -20.04
C LEU A 87 -36.69 -4.68 -19.16
N ASP A 88 -37.95 -4.55 -19.59
CA ASP A 88 -39.00 -3.94 -18.76
C ASP A 88 -39.23 -4.80 -17.51
N ALA A 89 -39.12 -4.17 -16.34
CA ALA A 89 -39.32 -4.85 -15.06
C ALA A 89 -40.81 -5.07 -14.73
N GLY A 90 -41.73 -4.45 -15.47
CA GLY A 90 -43.17 -4.64 -15.27
C GLY A 90 -43.70 -4.10 -13.95
N VAL A 91 -42.95 -3.21 -13.28
CA VAL A 91 -43.29 -2.68 -11.95
C VAL A 91 -44.50 -1.74 -12.00
N SER A 92 -44.71 -1.05 -13.12
CA SER A 92 -45.82 -0.11 -13.29
C SER A 92 -46.20 0.05 -14.76
N ASN A 93 -47.51 0.11 -15.03
CA ASN A 93 -48.07 0.37 -16.36
C ASN A 93 -48.04 1.85 -16.77
N SER A 94 -47.57 2.74 -15.89
CA SER A 94 -47.43 4.17 -16.17
C SER A 94 -46.05 4.47 -16.72
N ASP A 95 -46.00 5.11 -17.89
CA ASP A 95 -44.76 5.46 -18.59
C ASP A 95 -43.76 6.25 -17.75
N ARG A 96 -44.27 7.10 -16.85
CA ARG A 96 -43.48 7.95 -15.94
C ARG A 96 -42.93 7.22 -14.71
N ARG A 97 -43.28 5.95 -14.51
CA ARG A 97 -42.83 5.10 -13.40
C ARG A 97 -42.32 3.75 -13.91
N ARG A 98 -41.90 3.68 -15.18
CA ARG A 98 -41.30 2.47 -15.73
C ARG A 98 -39.95 2.22 -15.06
N MET A 99 -39.67 0.94 -14.84
CA MET A 99 -38.39 0.47 -14.32
C MET A 99 -37.87 -0.61 -15.25
N MET A 100 -36.56 -0.77 -15.31
CA MET A 100 -35.92 -1.77 -16.17
C MET A 100 -34.82 -2.52 -15.45
N TYR A 101 -34.56 -3.74 -15.89
CA TYR A 101 -33.40 -4.52 -15.50
C TYR A 101 -32.17 -4.10 -16.31
N LEU A 102 -31.07 -3.84 -15.62
CA LEU A 102 -29.77 -3.66 -16.26
C LEU A 102 -28.67 -4.45 -15.53
N ASN A 103 -27.60 -4.72 -16.28
CA ASN A 103 -26.42 -5.42 -15.81
C ASN A 103 -25.19 -4.56 -16.14
N GLY A 104 -24.23 -4.50 -15.23
CA GLY A 104 -22.94 -3.88 -15.49
C GLY A 104 -22.30 -3.29 -14.24
N THR A 105 -20.99 -3.05 -14.34
CA THR A 105 -20.28 -2.19 -13.38
C THR A 105 -20.85 -0.76 -13.38
N SER A 106 -21.50 -0.34 -14.48
CA SER A 106 -22.29 0.90 -14.56
C SER A 106 -23.48 0.93 -13.59
N MET A 107 -24.02 -0.22 -13.16
CA MET A 107 -25.09 -0.32 -12.16
C MET A 107 -24.51 -0.46 -10.75
N ALA A 108 -23.36 -1.13 -10.60
CA ALA A 108 -22.65 -1.23 -9.32
C ALA A 108 -22.07 0.13 -8.85
N THR A 109 -21.53 0.93 -9.77
CA THR A 109 -20.90 2.24 -9.48
C THR A 109 -21.84 3.21 -8.75
N PRO A 110 -23.09 3.48 -9.20
CA PRO A 110 -24.00 4.38 -8.50
C PRO A 110 -24.42 3.87 -7.12
N VAL A 111 -24.43 2.55 -6.86
CA VAL A 111 -24.66 2.00 -5.51
C VAL A 111 -23.59 2.50 -4.53
N VAL A 112 -22.32 2.41 -4.94
CA VAL A 112 -21.19 2.91 -4.14
C VAL A 112 -21.22 4.43 -4.01
N ALA A 113 -21.59 5.15 -5.07
CA ALA A 113 -21.74 6.60 -5.02
C ALA A 113 -22.84 7.04 -4.03
N GLY A 114 -23.98 6.34 -4.00
CA GLY A 114 -25.05 6.56 -3.02
C GLY A 114 -24.59 6.28 -1.59
N ALA A 115 -23.83 5.21 -1.38
CA ALA A 115 -23.25 4.90 -0.07
C ALA A 115 -22.27 6.00 0.40
N ALA A 116 -21.41 6.49 -0.50
CA ALA A 116 -20.53 7.61 -0.21
C ALA A 116 -21.30 8.89 0.16
N ALA A 117 -22.42 9.16 -0.53
CA ALA A 117 -23.30 10.28 -0.19
C ALA A 117 -23.92 10.12 1.21
N LEU A 118 -24.37 8.91 1.59
CA LEU A 118 -24.89 8.63 2.94
C LEU A 118 -23.80 8.78 4.01
N MET A 119 -22.57 8.37 3.72
CA MET A 119 -21.44 8.57 4.63
C MET A 119 -21.13 10.06 4.84
N LEU A 120 -21.12 10.85 3.77
CA LEU A 120 -20.92 12.30 3.84
C LEU A 120 -22.09 13.01 4.53
N GLN A 121 -23.32 12.51 4.38
CA GLN A 121 -24.46 12.98 5.14
C GLN A 121 -24.31 12.70 6.64
N ALA A 122 -23.78 11.51 7.00
CA ALA A 122 -23.53 11.14 8.38
C ALA A 122 -22.34 11.91 9.00
N ASN A 123 -21.31 12.21 8.20
CA ASN A 123 -20.15 12.96 8.63
C ASN A 123 -19.59 13.81 7.46
N PRO A 124 -19.97 15.10 7.37
CA PRO A 124 -19.53 15.99 6.29
C PRO A 124 -18.04 16.35 6.30
N ARG A 125 -17.31 15.97 7.36
CA ARG A 125 -15.86 16.24 7.50
C ARG A 125 -14.99 15.10 6.96
N LEU A 126 -15.60 14.02 6.47
CA LEU A 126 -14.83 12.93 5.84
C LEU A 126 -14.15 13.41 4.56
N THR A 127 -12.88 13.04 4.42
CA THR A 127 -12.10 13.25 3.20
C THR A 127 -12.45 12.16 2.18
N PRO A 128 -12.26 12.37 0.88
CA PRO A 128 -12.45 11.32 -0.12
C PRO A 128 -11.65 10.05 0.18
N ASN A 129 -10.42 10.20 0.70
CA ASN A 129 -9.58 9.08 1.11
C ASN A 129 -10.16 8.32 2.32
N LEU A 130 -10.73 9.02 3.31
CA LEU A 130 -11.42 8.38 4.42
C LEU A 130 -12.69 7.66 3.96
N VAL A 131 -13.44 8.25 3.03
CA VAL A 131 -14.61 7.58 2.44
C VAL A 131 -14.18 6.27 1.76
N LYS A 132 -13.15 6.33 0.90
CA LYS A 132 -12.58 5.15 0.25
C LYS A 132 -12.09 4.11 1.25
N ALA A 133 -11.38 4.54 2.29
CA ALA A 133 -10.84 3.65 3.31
C ALA A 133 -11.94 2.96 4.12
N ILE A 134 -12.95 3.70 4.58
CA ILE A 134 -14.06 3.14 5.33
C ILE A 134 -14.83 2.13 4.47
N LEU A 135 -15.15 2.47 3.22
CA LEU A 135 -15.84 1.55 2.31
C LEU A 135 -15.08 0.23 2.14
N MET A 136 -13.76 0.30 1.87
CA MET A 136 -12.92 -0.90 1.75
C MET A 136 -12.87 -1.69 3.06
N TYR A 137 -12.62 -1.03 4.18
CA TYR A 137 -12.46 -1.68 5.49
C TYR A 137 -13.70 -2.42 5.96
N THR A 138 -14.89 -1.86 5.69
CA THR A 138 -16.16 -2.44 6.14
C THR A 138 -16.77 -3.43 5.15
N SER A 139 -16.19 -3.57 3.96
CA SER A 139 -16.64 -4.47 2.89
C SER A 139 -16.77 -5.91 3.37
N GLN A 140 -17.64 -6.70 2.75
CA GLN A 140 -17.76 -8.14 2.96
C GLN A 140 -16.85 -8.89 2.00
N PRO A 141 -15.87 -9.68 2.48
CA PRO A 141 -15.12 -10.59 1.61
C PRO A 141 -16.03 -11.66 1.01
N LEU A 142 -15.96 -11.83 -0.31
CA LEU A 142 -16.63 -12.91 -1.04
C LEU A 142 -15.73 -14.13 -1.10
N ALA A 143 -16.31 -15.31 -0.85
CA ALA A 143 -15.58 -16.57 -0.91
C ALA A 143 -15.18 -16.93 -2.35
N GLY A 144 -13.95 -17.42 -2.54
CA GLY A 144 -13.47 -17.91 -3.84
C GLY A 144 -13.01 -16.84 -4.83
N PHE A 145 -12.95 -15.56 -4.43
CA PHE A 145 -12.44 -14.46 -5.26
C PHE A 145 -11.18 -13.87 -4.65
N ASN A 146 -10.22 -13.44 -5.48
CA ASN A 146 -9.03 -12.74 -5.00
C ASN A 146 -9.17 -11.21 -5.12
N MET A 147 -8.21 -10.47 -4.56
CA MET A 147 -8.24 -8.99 -4.51
C MET A 147 -8.28 -8.32 -5.89
N LEU A 148 -7.78 -8.96 -6.94
CA LEU A 148 -7.85 -8.40 -8.30
C LEU A 148 -9.25 -8.59 -8.93
N GLU A 149 -10.11 -9.38 -8.29
CA GLU A 149 -11.49 -9.64 -8.74
C GLU A 149 -12.51 -8.88 -7.91
N GLN A 150 -12.38 -8.95 -6.58
CA GLN A 150 -13.34 -8.35 -5.65
C GLN A 150 -12.84 -7.07 -4.96
N GLY A 151 -11.57 -6.69 -5.14
CA GLY A 151 -10.97 -5.63 -4.33
C GLY A 151 -10.95 -6.01 -2.84
N ALA A 152 -11.38 -5.09 -2.00
CA ALA A 152 -11.54 -5.31 -0.56
C ALA A 152 -12.79 -6.16 -0.21
N GLY A 153 -13.70 -6.38 -1.15
CA GLY A 153 -14.94 -7.13 -0.96
C GLY A 153 -16.17 -6.42 -1.49
N GLU A 154 -17.34 -6.98 -1.22
CA GLU A 154 -18.63 -6.38 -1.56
C GLU A 154 -19.02 -5.27 -0.59
N ILE A 155 -19.63 -4.21 -1.10
CA ILE A 155 -20.03 -3.04 -0.31
C ILE A 155 -20.92 -3.40 0.89
N ASN A 156 -20.61 -2.79 2.02
CA ASN A 156 -21.42 -2.85 3.24
C ASN A 156 -21.77 -1.43 3.70
N VAL A 157 -22.99 -0.98 3.39
CA VAL A 157 -23.44 0.39 3.67
C VAL A 157 -23.65 0.63 5.16
N GLU A 158 -24.20 -0.36 5.90
CA GLU A 158 -24.43 -0.23 7.34
C GLU A 158 -23.11 -0.03 8.09
N GLY A 159 -22.14 -0.91 7.84
CA GLY A 159 -20.83 -0.84 8.49
C GLY A 159 -20.11 0.46 8.16
N ALA A 160 -20.18 0.89 6.89
CA ALA A 160 -19.56 2.13 6.44
C ALA A 160 -20.15 3.37 7.14
N ILE A 161 -21.48 3.47 7.25
CA ILE A 161 -22.14 4.59 7.93
C ILE A 161 -21.88 4.55 9.44
N ARG A 162 -21.91 3.36 10.05
CA ARG A 162 -21.62 3.18 11.48
C ARG A 162 -20.21 3.63 11.82
N LEU A 163 -19.21 3.27 11.00
CA LEU A 163 -17.84 3.71 11.19
C LEU A 163 -17.69 5.22 10.90
N ALA A 164 -18.30 5.73 9.83
CA ALA A 164 -18.28 7.15 9.45
C ALA A 164 -18.73 8.09 10.58
N ARG A 165 -19.77 7.72 11.34
CA ARG A 165 -20.27 8.49 12.48
C ARG A 165 -19.28 8.57 13.66
N LEU A 166 -18.41 7.58 13.78
CA LEU A 166 -17.42 7.51 14.85
C LEU A 166 -16.13 8.26 14.52
N VAL A 167 -15.88 8.57 13.24
CA VAL A 167 -14.69 9.33 12.83
C VAL A 167 -14.76 10.75 13.36
N ARG A 168 -13.67 11.18 13.99
CA ARG A 168 -13.52 12.54 14.52
C ARG A 168 -13.64 13.60 13.44
N SER A 169 -14.28 14.72 13.79
CA SER A 169 -14.51 15.85 12.90
C SER A 169 -13.41 16.93 12.93
N ASP A 170 -12.45 16.82 13.86
CA ASP A 170 -11.35 17.77 14.08
C ASP A 170 -10.03 17.33 13.43
N LEU A 171 -10.07 16.32 12.57
CA LEU A 171 -8.91 15.85 11.80
C LEU A 171 -8.48 16.90 10.78
N SER A 172 -7.17 17.13 10.67
CA SER A 172 -6.57 18.07 9.74
C SER A 172 -5.19 17.60 9.28
N ASN A 173 -4.56 18.34 8.35
CA ASN A 173 -3.20 18.07 7.89
C ASN A 173 -2.16 18.15 9.02
N ALA A 174 -2.48 18.84 10.12
CA ALA A 174 -1.62 18.96 11.29
C ALA A 174 -1.82 17.82 12.30
N THR A 175 -2.80 16.93 12.11
CA THR A 175 -3.05 15.82 13.03
C THR A 175 -1.86 14.85 13.01
N PRO A 176 -1.21 14.60 14.17
CA PRO A 176 -0.08 13.68 14.23
C PRO A 176 -0.49 12.25 13.87
N LEU A 177 0.43 11.53 13.23
CA LEU A 177 0.31 10.08 13.03
C LEU A 177 0.08 9.37 14.37
N GLY A 178 -0.81 8.37 14.37
CA GLY A 178 -1.13 7.61 15.59
C GLY A 178 -2.16 8.28 16.50
N SER A 179 -2.55 9.53 16.24
CA SER A 179 -3.67 10.17 16.96
C SER A 179 -4.94 9.34 16.83
N PRO A 180 -5.84 9.30 17.84
CA PRO A 180 -7.09 8.57 17.71
C PRO A 180 -7.90 9.06 16.50
N LEU A 181 -8.34 8.13 15.64
CA LEU A 181 -9.22 8.44 14.50
C LEU A 181 -10.68 8.53 14.94
N LEU A 182 -11.06 7.71 15.92
CA LEU A 182 -12.43 7.60 16.40
C LEU A 182 -12.66 8.48 17.64
N THR A 183 -13.91 8.89 17.83
CA THR A 183 -14.39 9.56 19.06
C THR A 183 -14.54 8.58 20.23
N SER A 184 -14.69 7.29 19.93
CA SER A 184 -14.78 6.19 20.89
C SER A 184 -13.39 5.59 21.18
N LEU A 185 -13.17 5.16 22.42
CA LEU A 185 -11.97 4.42 22.84
C LEU A 185 -11.95 2.98 22.33
N LEU A 186 -13.12 2.42 21.99
CA LEU A 186 -13.25 1.06 21.46
C LEU A 186 -13.75 1.10 20.01
N PRO A 187 -13.12 0.35 19.09
CA PRO A 187 -13.62 0.22 17.72
C PRO A 187 -14.98 -0.49 17.71
N PRO A 188 -15.82 -0.21 16.70
CA PRO A 188 -17.04 -0.97 16.50
C PRO A 188 -16.72 -2.45 16.21
N LEU A 189 -17.62 -3.35 16.59
CA LEU A 189 -17.52 -4.75 16.19
C LEU A 189 -17.46 -4.83 14.66
N ALA A 190 -16.44 -5.51 14.14
CA ALA A 190 -16.14 -5.64 12.71
C ALA A 190 -17.01 -6.71 12.04
N GLN A 191 -18.32 -6.62 12.27
CA GLN A 191 -19.35 -7.47 11.70
C GLN A 191 -20.61 -6.65 11.45
N THR A 192 -21.43 -7.08 10.50
CA THR A 192 -22.72 -6.47 10.19
C THR A 192 -23.76 -7.58 10.06
N THR A 193 -24.97 -7.31 10.56
CA THR A 193 -26.13 -8.20 10.42
C THR A 193 -27.21 -7.49 9.62
N ILE A 194 -27.59 -8.03 8.46
CA ILE A 194 -28.64 -7.51 7.58
C ILE A 194 -29.56 -8.67 7.22
N ALA A 195 -30.88 -8.46 7.35
CA ALA A 195 -31.89 -9.48 7.02
C ALA A 195 -31.69 -10.85 7.72
N GLY A 196 -31.07 -10.86 8.91
CA GLY A 196 -30.78 -12.10 9.67
C GLY A 196 -29.44 -12.76 9.32
N GLU A 197 -28.78 -12.33 8.25
CA GLU A 197 -27.45 -12.79 7.85
C GLU A 197 -26.35 -11.95 8.48
N THR A 198 -25.38 -12.59 9.13
CA THR A 198 -24.24 -11.92 9.78
C THR A 198 -22.95 -12.24 9.06
N PHE A 199 -22.17 -11.21 8.70
CA PHE A 199 -20.88 -11.37 8.05
C PHE A 199 -19.81 -10.49 8.69
N ALA A 200 -18.56 -10.95 8.60
CA ALA A 200 -17.39 -10.22 9.05
C ALA A 200 -16.94 -9.20 8.00
N TRP A 201 -16.42 -8.07 8.47
CA TRP A 201 -15.79 -7.08 7.60
C TRP A 201 -14.43 -7.55 7.10
N SER A 202 -13.99 -7.02 5.96
CA SER A 202 -12.68 -7.29 5.35
C SER A 202 -11.52 -6.83 6.23
N GLN A 203 -11.72 -5.75 6.99
CA GLN A 203 -10.73 -5.15 7.89
C GLN A 203 -9.41 -4.81 7.22
N GLY A 204 -9.45 -4.51 5.92
CA GLY A 204 -8.25 -4.19 5.15
C GLY A 204 -8.46 -3.18 4.05
N LEU A 205 -7.34 -2.63 3.59
CA LEU A 205 -7.26 -1.51 2.65
C LEU A 205 -6.29 -1.87 1.54
N ILE A 206 -6.67 -1.56 0.30
CA ILE A 206 -5.76 -1.65 -0.85
C ILE A 206 -4.89 -0.39 -0.89
N ILE A 207 -3.57 -0.60 -0.97
CA ILE A 207 -2.55 0.44 -0.97
C ILE A 207 -1.68 0.27 -2.21
N LYS A 208 -2.07 0.89 -3.33
CA LYS A 208 -1.38 0.76 -4.63
C LYS A 208 -1.15 -0.71 -5.02
N HIS A 209 0.01 -1.27 -4.68
CA HIS A 209 0.46 -2.65 -4.95
C HIS A 209 0.23 -3.63 -3.78
N GLY A 210 -0.08 -3.12 -2.59
CA GLY A 210 -0.18 -3.90 -1.36
C GLY A 210 -1.57 -3.89 -0.73
N TYR A 211 -1.71 -4.67 0.35
CA TYR A 211 -2.93 -4.75 1.15
C TYR A 211 -2.55 -4.66 2.63
N ALA A 212 -3.06 -3.66 3.33
CA ALA A 212 -2.90 -3.56 4.79
C ALA A 212 -4.13 -4.11 5.49
N THR A 213 -3.92 -4.77 6.63
CA THR A 213 -4.99 -5.30 7.48
C THR A 213 -4.81 -4.87 8.92
N GLY A 214 -5.90 -4.91 9.68
CA GLY A 214 -5.87 -4.79 11.14
C GLY A 214 -6.62 -3.58 11.67
N GLN A 215 -6.93 -3.63 12.96
CA GLN A 215 -7.76 -2.63 13.65
C GLN A 215 -7.08 -1.25 13.76
N ALA A 216 -5.73 -1.22 13.75
CA ALA A 216 -4.93 0.00 13.71
C ALA A 216 -5.32 0.95 12.56
N LEU A 217 -5.85 0.39 11.46
CA LEU A 217 -6.30 1.15 10.29
C LEU A 217 -7.54 1.99 10.54
N ILE A 218 -8.32 1.72 11.60
CA ILE A 218 -9.53 2.48 11.91
C ILE A 218 -9.51 3.12 13.30
N ILE A 219 -8.62 2.71 14.20
CA ILE A 219 -8.49 3.32 15.54
C ILE A 219 -7.48 4.46 15.56
N SER A 220 -6.45 4.42 14.71
CA SER A 220 -5.37 5.39 14.66
C SER A 220 -5.38 6.13 13.34
N TYR A 221 -5.13 7.44 13.38
CA TYR A 221 -4.96 8.26 12.19
C TYR A 221 -3.65 7.88 11.50
N GLN A 222 -3.75 7.49 10.24
CA GLN A 222 -2.63 7.17 9.37
C GLN A 222 -2.60 8.13 8.18
N LYS A 223 -1.40 8.52 7.74
CA LYS A 223 -1.23 9.40 6.57
C LYS A 223 -1.74 8.78 5.27
N ILE A 224 -1.89 7.46 5.22
CA ILE A 224 -2.33 6.72 4.04
C ILE A 224 -3.73 7.11 3.53
N TYR A 225 -4.60 7.60 4.43
CA TYR A 225 -5.90 8.19 4.10
C TYR A 225 -6.05 9.63 4.59
N GLY A 226 -4.94 10.26 4.98
CA GLY A 226 -4.88 11.70 5.24
C GLY A 226 -5.15 12.50 3.97
N LEU A 227 -5.44 13.80 4.14
CA LEU A 227 -5.42 14.77 3.05
C LEU A 227 -3.97 14.88 2.54
N GLY A 228 -3.66 14.10 1.53
CA GLY A 228 -2.29 13.99 1.03
C GLY A 228 -2.03 12.55 0.66
N VAL A 229 -2.04 12.30 -0.64
CA VAL A 229 -1.49 11.12 -1.32
C VAL A 229 -0.34 10.50 -0.51
N LEU A 230 -0.38 9.18 -0.29
CA LEU A 230 0.81 8.42 0.07
C LEU A 230 1.76 8.44 -1.15
N VAL A 231 2.50 9.54 -1.22
CA VAL A 231 3.73 9.76 -2.00
C VAL A 231 4.81 8.96 -1.28
N THR A 232 5.60 8.04 -1.80
CA THR A 232 5.87 7.46 -3.11
C THR A 232 6.78 6.26 -2.82
N ASP A 233 6.76 5.25 -3.68
CA ASP A 233 7.97 4.70 -4.28
C ASP A 233 9.10 5.75 -4.38
N GLY A 234 9.99 5.78 -3.38
CA GLY A 234 11.17 6.65 -3.34
C GLY A 234 10.97 7.95 -2.54
N THR A 235 11.72 8.07 -1.45
CA THR A 235 11.95 9.24 -0.57
C THR A 235 10.83 9.62 0.42
N LEU A 236 11.11 9.34 1.71
CA LEU A 236 10.39 9.88 2.86
C LEU A 236 10.87 11.32 3.12
N LEU A 237 9.99 12.30 2.97
CA LEU A 237 10.13 13.62 3.62
C LEU A 237 9.28 13.61 4.90
N SER A 238 9.73 12.90 5.93
CA SER A 238 9.26 13.17 7.29
C SER A 238 10.26 12.76 8.35
N ASN A 239 10.46 13.63 9.33
CA ASN A 239 11.25 13.40 10.53
C ASN A 239 10.51 12.40 11.44
N GLY A 240 10.67 11.11 11.18
CA GLY A 240 10.04 10.04 11.94
C GLY A 240 10.68 8.69 11.63
N VAL A 241 10.86 7.87 12.68
CA VAL A 241 11.50 6.56 12.64
C VAL A 241 10.71 5.61 11.74
N LEU A 242 11.41 5.05 10.74
CA LEU A 242 10.93 3.95 9.92
C LEU A 242 11.33 2.63 10.59
N VAL A 243 10.36 1.86 11.07
CA VAL A 243 10.57 0.47 11.49
C VAL A 243 10.20 -0.40 10.30
N THR A 244 11.18 -0.88 9.55
CA THR A 244 11.00 -2.00 8.61
C THR A 244 11.72 -3.22 9.14
N ASP A 245 11.01 -4.33 9.19
CA ASP A 245 11.57 -5.66 9.22
C ASP A 245 12.13 -6.01 7.82
N ASN A 246 13.46 -5.96 7.73
CA ASN A 246 14.32 -6.47 6.66
C ASN A 246 14.43 -5.71 5.31
N VAL A 247 15.67 -5.28 5.06
CA VAL A 247 16.34 -4.94 3.78
C VAL A 247 15.69 -3.81 2.95
N MET A 248 16.26 -2.62 3.06
CA MET A 248 15.95 -1.49 2.18
C MET A 248 16.71 -1.60 0.85
N TRP A 249 15.99 -1.46 -0.26
CA TRP A 249 16.55 -1.23 -1.60
C TRP A 249 16.27 0.23 -1.97
N SER A 250 17.19 1.17 -1.71
CA SER A 250 17.01 2.57 -2.15
C SER A 250 18.32 3.32 -2.39
N ASN A 251 18.33 4.17 -3.42
CA ASN A 251 19.47 4.98 -3.85
C ASN A 251 19.49 6.39 -3.22
N GLY A 252 19.02 6.53 -1.98
CA GLY A 252 18.92 7.81 -1.27
C GLY A 252 19.40 7.69 0.18
N GLY A 253 19.93 8.78 0.74
CA GLY A 253 20.53 8.80 2.08
C GLY A 253 19.56 8.42 3.20
N VAL A 254 20.05 7.65 4.17
CA VAL A 254 19.27 7.10 5.30
C VAL A 254 19.86 7.61 6.62
N LEU A 255 18.99 7.96 7.56
CA LEU A 255 19.32 8.18 8.97
C LEU A 255 18.59 7.11 9.81
N GLY A 256 19.32 6.24 10.49
CA GLY A 256 18.76 5.23 11.39
C GLY A 256 19.84 4.48 12.18
N SER A 257 19.63 4.32 13.48
CA SER A 257 20.50 3.55 14.38
C SER A 257 20.22 2.05 14.25
N GLY A 258 21.24 1.23 13.97
CA GLY A 258 21.21 -0.23 14.15
C GLY A 258 20.69 -1.07 12.98
N SER A 259 20.88 -0.65 11.73
CA SER A 259 20.48 -1.42 10.53
C SER A 259 21.69 -1.88 9.70
N VAL A 260 21.61 -3.08 9.12
CA VAL A 260 22.59 -3.60 8.15
C VAL A 260 22.27 -3.05 6.76
N PHE A 261 23.24 -2.35 6.16
CA PHE A 261 23.11 -1.75 4.82
C PHE A 261 23.74 -2.67 3.76
N ILE A 262 22.97 -3.01 2.72
CA ILE A 262 23.49 -3.63 1.50
C ILE A 262 22.97 -2.81 0.33
N GLY A 263 23.82 -1.94 -0.22
CA GLY A 263 23.49 -1.12 -1.38
C GLY A 263 24.69 -1.02 -2.31
N SER A 264 24.47 -1.16 -3.62
CA SER A 264 25.48 -0.92 -4.65
C SER A 264 25.43 0.56 -5.04
N GLY A 265 26.22 1.40 -4.36
CA GLY A 265 26.28 2.85 -4.62
C GLY A 265 27.18 3.64 -3.65
N VAL A 266 27.33 4.94 -3.90
CA VAL A 266 28.09 5.88 -3.05
C VAL A 266 27.18 6.42 -1.94
N LEU A 267 27.58 6.24 -0.68
CA LEU A 267 26.91 6.84 0.47
C LEU A 267 27.42 8.27 0.68
N VAL A 268 26.56 9.28 0.47
CA VAL A 268 26.86 10.69 0.76
C VAL A 268 26.00 11.14 1.92
N THR A 269 26.63 11.62 3.01
CA THR A 269 25.94 12.15 4.19
C THR A 269 26.50 13.51 4.54
N ASP A 270 25.64 14.50 4.71
CA ASP A 270 26.00 15.80 5.27
C ASP A 270 25.79 15.73 6.80
N ASN A 271 26.75 15.16 7.55
CA ASN A 271 27.05 15.38 8.98
C ASN A 271 27.82 14.20 9.63
N PHE A 272 27.18 13.38 10.48
CA PHE A 272 27.83 12.36 11.32
C PHE A 272 27.09 11.01 11.17
N PHE A 273 27.82 9.94 10.87
CA PHE A 273 27.28 8.58 10.84
C PHE A 273 27.37 7.96 12.25
N THR A 274 26.24 7.85 12.95
CA THR A 274 26.13 7.09 14.21
C THR A 274 25.50 5.74 13.91
N GLY A 275 26.22 4.65 14.15
CA GLY A 275 25.67 3.31 14.02
C GLY A 275 26.40 2.33 14.93
N ASP A 276 25.64 1.56 15.70
CA ASP A 276 26.16 0.43 16.46
C ASP A 276 26.26 -0.76 15.48
N GLY A 277 27.40 -0.91 14.79
CA GLY A 277 27.59 -1.96 13.80
C GLY A 277 28.90 -1.88 13.02
N VAL A 278 29.16 -2.88 12.17
CA VAL A 278 30.32 -2.94 11.28
C VAL A 278 29.96 -2.32 9.92
N LEU A 279 30.75 -1.34 9.47
CA LEU A 279 30.66 -0.79 8.12
C LEU A 279 31.53 -1.64 7.16
N VAL A 280 30.90 -2.28 6.17
CA VAL A 280 31.59 -3.01 5.10
C VAL A 280 31.35 -2.28 3.79
N THR A 281 32.42 -1.77 3.16
CA THR A 281 32.35 -1.12 1.85
C THR A 281 33.16 -1.93 0.83
N ASP A 282 32.60 -2.09 -0.37
CA ASP A 282 33.28 -2.67 -1.54
C ASP A 282 34.36 -1.70 -2.09
N GLY A 283 34.17 -0.39 -1.88
CA GLY A 283 35.01 0.68 -2.45
C GLY A 283 35.77 1.54 -1.42
N VAL A 284 36.18 2.73 -1.87
CA VAL A 284 36.95 3.72 -1.11
C VAL A 284 36.05 4.53 -0.16
N LEU A 285 36.43 4.61 1.12
CA LEU A 285 35.83 5.51 2.09
C LEU A 285 36.56 6.87 2.07
N VAL A 286 35.85 7.95 1.71
CA VAL A 286 36.36 9.32 1.78
C VAL A 286 35.60 10.07 2.87
N THR A 287 36.31 10.51 3.90
CA THR A 287 35.78 11.32 4.99
C THR A 287 36.62 12.59 5.09
N ASP A 288 35.95 13.74 5.20
CA ASP A 288 36.61 15.03 5.44
C ASP A 288 36.89 15.28 6.95
N GLY A 289 36.59 14.28 7.79
CA GLY A 289 36.74 14.32 9.25
C GLY A 289 37.42 13.08 9.86
N VAL A 290 37.51 13.07 11.19
CA VAL A 290 38.17 12.03 12.00
C VAL A 290 37.34 10.74 12.02
N LEU A 291 37.93 9.63 11.56
CA LEU A 291 37.35 8.29 11.71
C LEU A 291 37.61 7.77 13.13
N VAL A 292 36.57 7.74 13.98
CA VAL A 292 36.61 7.09 15.30
C VAL A 292 35.95 5.72 15.16
N THR A 293 36.75 4.66 15.21
CA THR A 293 36.28 3.26 15.19
C THR A 293 36.89 2.55 16.38
N ASP A 294 36.20 1.52 16.91
CA ASP A 294 36.77 0.56 17.84
C ASP A 294 37.75 -0.36 17.09
N ALA A 295 38.90 0.23 16.74
CA ALA A 295 40.19 -0.33 16.35
C ALA A 295 40.25 -1.76 15.79
N VAL A 296 40.27 -1.89 14.45
CA VAL A 296 41.29 -2.69 13.72
C VAL A 296 41.68 -1.99 12.42
N THR A 297 42.49 -0.93 12.50
CA THR A 297 43.16 -0.32 11.34
C THR A 297 44.44 -1.09 10.99
N GLN A 298 44.31 -2.33 10.50
CA GLN A 298 45.48 -3.16 10.12
C GLN A 298 46.12 -2.81 8.77
N ALA A 299 45.60 -1.87 7.99
CA ALA A 299 46.08 -1.65 6.62
C ALA A 299 47.20 -0.59 6.45
N MET A 300 47.44 0.29 7.43
CA MET A 300 48.43 1.39 7.26
C MET A 300 49.73 1.22 8.04
N SER A 301 49.82 0.35 9.05
CA SER A 301 51.08 0.14 9.77
C SER A 301 52.10 -0.73 9.01
N ALA A 302 51.67 -1.46 7.97
CA ALA A 302 52.55 -2.32 7.18
C ALA A 302 53.33 -1.58 6.08
N THR A 303 52.97 -0.34 5.75
CA THR A 303 53.69 0.49 4.75
C THR A 303 54.60 1.54 5.38
N THR A 304 54.38 1.91 6.65
CA THR A 304 55.23 2.84 7.40
C THR A 304 56.22 2.18 8.37
N LYS A 305 56.23 0.85 8.50
CA LYS A 305 57.25 0.09 9.24
C LYS A 305 57.80 -1.10 8.42
N GLY A 306 58.63 -0.75 7.43
CA GLY A 306 59.83 -1.49 7.01
C GLY A 306 59.68 -2.84 6.30
N ASP A 307 60.06 -2.86 5.02
CA ASP A 307 61.03 -3.87 4.57
C ASP A 307 62.35 -3.13 4.32
N ALA A 308 63.30 -3.32 5.24
CA ALA A 308 64.68 -2.88 5.09
C ALA A 308 65.57 -4.10 4.86
N THR A 309 65.27 -4.90 3.83
CA THR A 309 66.20 -5.92 3.33
C THR A 309 66.81 -5.51 1.99
N ALA A 310 67.67 -4.49 2.03
CA ALA A 310 68.71 -4.31 1.03
C ALA A 310 69.87 -3.48 1.59
N ALA A 311 70.96 -4.14 2.00
CA ALA A 311 72.33 -3.70 1.73
C ALA A 311 73.35 -4.65 2.37
N SER A 312 73.84 -5.56 1.54
CA SER A 312 75.15 -6.19 1.66
C SER A 312 76.28 -5.17 1.86
N LYS A 313 77.09 -5.32 2.91
CA LYS A 313 78.50 -4.86 2.99
C LYS A 313 79.26 -5.62 4.10
N PRO A 314 80.60 -5.73 4.04
CA PRO A 314 81.36 -6.98 4.10
C PRO A 314 82.23 -7.07 5.39
N PRO A 315 83.04 -8.13 5.59
CA PRO A 315 83.30 -8.70 6.92
C PRO A 315 84.39 -7.95 7.70
N ALA A 316 84.24 -7.93 9.02
CA ALA A 316 85.30 -7.60 9.95
C ALA A 316 85.61 -8.84 10.80
N LYS A 317 86.91 -9.16 10.81
CA LYS A 317 87.58 -10.15 11.66
C LYS A 317 87.41 -9.79 13.13
N ASP A 318 87.31 -10.80 13.99
CA ASP A 318 87.83 -10.86 15.37
C ASP A 318 87.97 -12.37 15.68
N ASP A 319 89.18 -12.91 15.58
CA ASP A 319 90.07 -13.27 16.70
C ASP A 319 89.51 -14.44 17.54
N GLU A 320 89.95 -15.64 17.14
CA GLU A 320 89.93 -16.85 17.98
C GLU A 320 91.05 -16.72 19.03
N GLY A 321 90.67 -16.89 20.29
CA GLY A 321 91.59 -17.00 21.40
C GLY A 321 90.84 -17.39 22.66
N ASP A 322 90.67 -18.69 22.88
CA ASP A 322 90.93 -19.27 24.19
C ASP A 322 91.16 -20.77 24.06
N GLU A 323 92.10 -21.21 24.89
CA GLU A 323 93.05 -22.27 24.66
C GLU A 323 92.89 -23.32 25.79
N PHE A 324 93.37 -24.53 25.50
CA PHE A 324 93.74 -25.62 26.43
C PHE A 324 92.72 -26.68 26.88
N GLU A 325 92.85 -27.83 26.19
CA GLU A 325 92.85 -29.16 26.79
C GLU A 325 94.13 -29.41 27.61
N ASP A 326 93.92 -29.98 28.81
CA ASP A 326 94.67 -31.00 29.55
C ASP A 326 96.19 -30.91 29.85
N HIS A 327 96.43 -31.09 31.17
CA HIS A 327 97.62 -31.51 31.92
C HIS A 327 98.57 -30.47 32.52
#